data_AF-A0AAN9TCK6-F1
#
_entry.id   AF-A0AAN9TCK6-F1
#
_cell.length_a   1.000
_cell.length_b   1.000
_cell.length_c   1.000
_cell.angle_alpha   90.00
_cell.angle_beta   90.00
_cell.angle_gamma   90.00
#
_symmetry.space_group_name_H-M   'P 1'
#
loop_
_entity.id
_entity.type
_entity.pdbx_description
1 polymer ?
#
loop_
_entity_poly.entity_id
_entity_poly.type
_entity_poly.pdbx_seq_one_letter_code
_entity_poly.pdbx_strand_id
1 'polypeptide(L)'
;MEALEVSINYWEDAMAAYSRNTNSESLAITNEEESEFSKELQQLLDAAYKLQDECELLFLDQRSVLFRPCGSTKFDSEYDGYRSEYSPAESFVSAQDDGWQMADLREFDEYADLNVNVEELSLYQSALRHFEENGIPHRCLRTELLRCSSDVEYLCKLHCIRIAFQWLLQDESKRTWIANTGRQILTDLLLYANKDPKEFLIAYEEMLTFLQDEKCWEEMGLELAARGVKAMTFYDIVLDYILMDAFEDLDTPPSSVLAVVQNRWLSNGFKESALATAVWSVLRAKRRMLKFPKGFMAHFYSISEKISPLMAWGFLGPDESLKETCLYFKEQVMGFLNDIFSFRSCRYTSVEELSEDIMKQITKRIDNTISKLTERN
;
A
#
# COMPACT_ATOMS: atom_id res chain seq x y z
N MET A 1 -7.83 6.11 26.71
CA MET A 1 -6.44 5.78 26.35
C MET A 1 -5.58 7.02 26.41
N GLU A 2 -5.81 8.04 25.58
CA GLU A 2 -5.00 9.28 25.60
C GLU A 2 -4.92 9.96 26.99
N ALA A 3 -6.03 10.07 27.73
CA ALA A 3 -6.01 10.60 29.09
C ALA A 3 -5.24 9.72 30.10
N LEU A 4 -5.23 8.39 29.90
CA LEU A 4 -4.48 7.44 30.73
C LEU A 4 -2.98 7.52 30.41
N GLU A 5 -2.63 7.59 29.13
CA GLU A 5 -1.25 7.74 28.65
C GLU A 5 -0.64 9.07 29.08
N VAL A 6 -1.40 10.17 28.99
CA VAL A 6 -0.99 11.47 29.54
C VAL A 6 -0.76 11.38 31.06
N SER A 7 -1.61 10.64 31.78
CA SER A 7 -1.43 10.43 33.24
C SER A 7 -0.20 9.58 33.55
N ILE A 8 0.06 8.52 32.77
CA ILE A 8 1.26 7.68 32.89
C ILE A 8 2.52 8.53 32.65
N ASN A 9 2.54 9.35 31.61
CA ASN A 9 3.67 10.25 31.34
C ASN A 9 3.93 11.23 32.50
N TYR A 10 2.88 11.78 33.13
CA TYR A 10 3.04 12.62 34.31
C TYR A 10 3.59 11.84 35.52
N TRP A 11 3.22 10.57 35.69
CA TRP A 11 3.75 9.71 36.76
C TRP A 11 5.18 9.25 36.50
N GLU A 12 5.55 8.99 35.24
CA GLU A 12 6.92 8.70 34.81
C GLU A 12 7.85 9.91 35.03
N ASP A 13 7.39 11.11 34.65
CA ASP A 13 8.13 12.36 34.87
C ASP A 13 8.32 12.64 36.37
N ALA A 14 7.29 12.38 37.18
CA ALA A 14 7.39 12.47 38.64
C ALA A 14 8.42 11.48 39.20
N MET A 15 8.38 10.21 38.78
CA MET A 15 9.37 9.19 39.18
C MET A 15 10.80 9.56 38.78
N ALA A 16 10.99 10.10 37.57
CA ALA A 16 12.29 10.54 37.09
C ALA A 16 12.84 11.74 37.87
N ALA A 17 11.96 12.65 38.33
CA ALA A 17 12.33 13.77 39.19
C ALA A 17 12.80 13.30 40.58
N TYR A 18 12.12 12.31 41.17
CA TYR A 18 12.53 11.71 42.45
C TYR A 18 13.84 10.91 42.33
N SER A 19 14.05 10.17 41.23
CA SER A 19 15.29 9.41 41.00
C SER A 19 16.51 10.28 40.63
N ARG A 20 16.31 11.51 40.14
CA ARG A 20 17.41 12.46 39.88
C ARG A 20 17.92 13.12 41.16
N ASN A 21 17.03 13.37 42.13
CA ASN A 21 17.39 13.96 43.41
C ASN A 21 18.23 13.03 44.31
N THR A 22 18.26 11.73 44.05
CA THR A 22 19.10 10.78 44.81
C THR A 22 20.58 10.77 44.38
N ASN A 23 20.93 11.35 43.23
CA ASN A 23 22.29 11.28 42.65
C ASN A 23 23.09 12.59 42.77
N SER A 24 22.56 13.63 43.42
CA SER A 24 23.30 14.87 43.71
C SER A 24 23.77 14.87 45.17
N GLU A 25 25.08 14.95 45.38
CA GLU A 25 25.71 14.99 46.70
C GLU A 25 25.22 16.19 47.55
N SER A 26 24.21 15.96 48.39
CA SER A 26 24.06 16.62 49.68
C SER A 26 23.34 15.70 50.66
N LEU A 27 24.02 15.41 51.77
CA LEU A 27 23.57 14.54 52.85
C LEU A 27 22.28 15.02 53.52
N ALA A 28 21.43 14.04 53.87
CA ALA A 28 20.30 14.05 54.82
C ALA A 28 19.00 14.70 54.29
N ILE A 29 17.84 14.04 54.20
CA ILE A 29 17.27 12.84 54.82
C ILE A 29 16.34 12.25 53.74
N THR A 30 16.58 11.06 53.19
CA THR A 30 15.49 10.36 52.49
C THR A 30 14.53 9.93 53.60
N ASN A 31 13.45 10.67 53.80
CA ASN A 31 12.41 10.24 54.73
C ASN A 31 11.99 8.83 54.31
N GLU A 32 11.86 7.91 55.26
CA GLU A 32 11.35 6.55 55.03
C GLU A 32 10.04 6.60 54.21
N GLU A 33 9.26 7.65 54.45
CA GLU A 33 8.04 8.06 53.73
C GLU A 33 8.25 8.37 52.23
N GLU A 34 9.37 8.98 51.82
CA GLU A 34 9.65 9.27 50.39
C GLU A 34 10.06 8.01 49.62
N SER A 35 10.76 7.08 50.29
CA SER A 35 11.08 5.77 49.70
C SER A 35 9.85 4.88 49.59
N GLU A 36 8.94 4.94 50.56
CA GLU A 36 7.63 4.28 50.50
C GLU A 36 6.77 4.87 49.39
N PHE A 37 6.69 6.21 49.28
CA PHE A 37 5.95 6.88 48.22
C PHE A 37 6.46 6.53 46.81
N SER A 38 7.79 6.45 46.61
CA SER A 38 8.35 6.02 45.32
C SER A 38 8.01 4.56 44.98
N LYS A 39 7.93 3.67 45.97
CA LYS A 39 7.49 2.29 45.76
C LYS A 39 6.00 2.21 45.44
N GLU A 40 5.16 2.99 46.11
CA GLU A 40 3.73 3.08 45.83
C GLU A 40 3.47 3.66 44.43
N LEU A 41 4.23 4.68 44.04
CA LEU A 41 4.14 5.30 42.71
C LEU A 41 4.58 4.33 41.60
N GLN A 42 5.63 3.53 41.83
CA GLN A 42 6.02 2.47 40.91
C GLN A 42 4.94 1.38 40.78
N GLN A 43 4.34 0.96 41.90
CA GLN A 43 3.24 -0.02 41.88
C GLN A 43 2.01 0.52 41.15
N LEU A 44 1.71 1.82 41.28
CA LEU A 44 0.64 2.49 40.54
C LEU A 44 0.95 2.50 39.04
N LEU A 45 2.20 2.75 38.65
CA LEU A 45 2.65 2.78 37.26
C LEU A 45 2.58 1.38 36.62
N ASP A 46 3.00 0.35 37.35
CA ASP A 46 2.87 -1.05 36.93
C ASP A 46 1.39 -1.46 36.77
N ALA A 47 0.52 -1.01 37.67
CA ALA A 47 -0.92 -1.22 37.56
C ALA A 47 -1.54 -0.46 36.38
N ALA A 48 -1.03 0.74 36.07
CA ALA A 48 -1.48 1.56 34.95
C ALA A 48 -1.06 0.95 33.60
N TYR A 49 0.15 0.40 33.48
CA TYR A 49 0.56 -0.36 32.30
C TYR A 49 -0.26 -1.63 32.12
N LYS A 50 -0.52 -2.36 33.22
CA LYS A 50 -1.38 -3.55 33.14
C LYS A 50 -2.80 -3.19 32.71
N LEU A 51 -3.33 -2.06 33.20
CA LEU A 51 -4.64 -1.55 32.78
C LEU A 51 -4.63 -1.08 31.31
N GLN A 52 -3.52 -0.50 30.85
CA GLN A 52 -3.32 -0.14 29.45
C GLN A 52 -3.37 -1.39 28.57
N ASP A 53 -2.64 -2.45 28.92
CA ASP A 53 -2.65 -3.74 28.23
C ASP A 53 -4.04 -4.39 28.23
N GLU A 54 -4.74 -4.38 29.37
CA GLU A 54 -6.12 -4.88 29.49
C GLU A 54 -7.11 -4.06 28.65
N CYS A 55 -6.93 -2.74 28.57
CA CYS A 55 -7.75 -1.88 27.72
C CYS A 55 -7.47 -2.12 26.23
N GLU A 56 -6.22 -2.32 25.82
CA GLU A 56 -5.86 -2.69 24.46
C GLU A 56 -6.49 -4.04 24.05
N LEU A 57 -6.53 -5.00 24.97
CA LEU A 57 -7.23 -6.28 24.76
C LEU A 57 -8.75 -6.10 24.60
N LEU A 58 -9.38 -5.13 25.29
CA LEU A 58 -10.80 -4.78 25.10
C LEU A 58 -11.09 -4.10 23.76
N PHE A 59 -10.10 -3.53 23.08
CA PHE A 59 -10.21 -3.05 21.69
C PHE A 59 -10.00 -4.16 20.65
N LEU A 60 -9.28 -5.23 21.01
CA LEU A 60 -9.05 -6.41 20.17
C LEU A 60 -10.16 -7.46 20.28
N ASP A 61 -10.91 -7.49 21.39
CA ASP A 61 -12.01 -8.44 21.59
C ASP A 61 -13.22 -8.09 20.70
N GLN A 62 -13.54 -8.98 19.76
CA GLN A 62 -14.67 -8.91 18.84
C GLN A 62 -16.05 -8.79 19.52
N ARG A 63 -16.12 -9.00 20.85
CA ARG A 63 -17.34 -8.83 21.65
C ARG A 63 -17.52 -7.43 22.25
N SER A 64 -16.54 -6.54 22.08
CA SER A 64 -16.59 -5.16 22.56
C SER A 64 -17.78 -4.41 21.96
N VAL A 65 -18.38 -3.50 22.73
CA VAL A 65 -19.58 -2.73 22.33
C VAL A 65 -19.32 -1.88 21.08
N LEU A 66 -18.04 -1.65 20.76
CA LEU A 66 -17.54 -1.02 19.53
C LEU A 66 -17.78 -1.86 18.25
N PHE A 67 -18.03 -3.17 18.39
CA PHE A 67 -18.28 -4.11 17.29
C PHE A 67 -19.77 -4.49 17.14
N ARG A 68 -20.70 -3.84 17.85
CA ARG A 68 -22.12 -4.08 17.60
C ARG A 68 -22.49 -3.58 16.20
N PRO A 69 -23.06 -4.43 15.32
CA PRO A 69 -23.66 -3.97 14.08
C PRO A 69 -24.84 -3.06 14.44
N CYS A 70 -24.67 -1.75 14.25
CA CYS A 70 -25.76 -0.82 14.39
C CYS A 70 -26.58 -0.87 13.10
N GLY A 71 -27.72 -1.56 13.12
CA GLY A 71 -28.81 -1.37 12.15
C GLY A 71 -28.89 -2.39 11.01
N SER A 72 -29.15 -3.67 11.30
CA SER A 72 -29.81 -4.55 10.34
C SER A 72 -31.30 -4.19 10.26
N THR A 73 -31.69 -3.36 9.29
CA THR A 73 -33.09 -3.20 8.88
C THR A 73 -33.56 -4.51 8.26
N LYS A 74 -34.31 -5.26 9.07
CA LYS A 74 -35.16 -6.36 8.64
C LYS A 74 -36.21 -5.81 7.68
N PHE A 75 -36.33 -6.40 6.50
CA PHE A 75 -37.57 -6.35 5.74
C PHE A 75 -38.22 -7.72 5.90
N ASP A 76 -39.38 -7.70 6.56
CA ASP A 76 -40.17 -8.86 6.92
C ASP A 76 -40.72 -9.60 5.70
N SER A 77 -40.69 -10.91 5.81
CA SER A 77 -41.48 -11.87 5.06
C SER A 77 -42.92 -11.89 5.58
N GLU A 78 -43.91 -11.74 4.71
CA GLU A 78 -45.31 -12.05 5.02
C GLU A 78 -46.02 -12.69 3.81
N TYR A 79 -46.50 -13.93 4.04
CA TYR A 79 -47.67 -14.63 3.45
C TYR A 79 -47.72 -14.84 1.90
N ASP A 80 -48.24 -15.93 1.32
CA ASP A 80 -49.13 -17.00 1.77
C ASP A 80 -49.03 -18.19 0.80
N GLY A 81 -49.37 -19.39 1.25
CA GLY A 81 -49.38 -20.60 0.42
C GLY A 81 -50.77 -20.94 -0.13
N TYR A 82 -50.87 -21.31 -1.40
CA TYR A 82 -51.94 -22.18 -1.91
C TYR A 82 -51.48 -23.07 -3.07
N ARG A 83 -51.86 -24.35 -2.97
CA ARG A 83 -51.69 -25.49 -3.90
C ARG A 83 -52.18 -25.23 -5.32
N SER A 84 -51.54 -25.86 -6.31
CA SER A 84 -52.21 -26.80 -7.23
C SER A 84 -51.21 -27.70 -7.98
N GLU A 85 -51.60 -28.96 -8.13
CA GLU A 85 -50.91 -30.09 -8.76
C GLU A 85 -50.92 -30.07 -10.30
N TYR A 86 -50.12 -30.99 -10.87
CA TYR A 86 -50.15 -31.64 -12.19
C TYR A 86 -49.06 -31.24 -13.23
N SER A 87 -48.18 -32.22 -13.49
CA SER A 87 -47.24 -32.41 -14.63
C SER A 87 -48.01 -32.95 -15.88
N PRO A 88 -47.41 -33.33 -17.04
CA PRO A 88 -46.05 -33.16 -17.59
C PRO A 88 -45.98 -32.82 -19.13
N ALA A 89 -44.75 -32.57 -19.61
CA ALA A 89 -44.16 -32.92 -20.92
C ALA A 89 -44.56 -32.21 -22.24
N GLU A 90 -43.50 -32.08 -23.07
CA GLU A 90 -43.42 -31.79 -24.52
C GLU A 90 -43.49 -30.32 -24.97
N SER A 91 -42.33 -29.75 -25.34
CA SER A 91 -42.15 -29.24 -26.71
C SER A 91 -40.67 -28.94 -27.00
N PHE A 92 -40.15 -29.68 -27.97
CA PHE A 92 -38.85 -29.53 -28.60
C PHE A 92 -39.10 -28.78 -29.90
N VAL A 93 -38.67 -27.52 -30.03
CA VAL A 93 -38.57 -26.85 -31.36
C VAL A 93 -37.39 -25.88 -31.35
N SER A 94 -36.42 -26.20 -32.20
CA SER A 94 -35.33 -25.33 -32.65
C SER A 94 -35.84 -24.27 -33.64
N ALA A 95 -35.35 -23.05 -33.52
CA ALA A 95 -35.13 -22.05 -34.58
C ALA A 95 -34.20 -20.99 -33.94
N GLN A 96 -32.89 -20.95 -34.19
CA GLN A 96 -32.19 -20.48 -35.39
C GLN A 96 -32.72 -19.15 -35.95
N ASP A 97 -31.85 -18.15 -35.76
CA ASP A 97 -31.64 -16.90 -36.48
C ASP A 97 -32.46 -15.64 -36.16
N ASP A 98 -31.72 -14.53 -36.21
CA ASP A 98 -32.14 -13.12 -36.27
C ASP A 98 -32.60 -12.43 -34.97
N GLY A 99 -31.60 -11.97 -34.20
CA GLY A 99 -31.81 -11.07 -33.07
C GLY A 99 -30.56 -10.28 -32.67
N TRP A 100 -29.81 -9.75 -33.64
CA TRP A 100 -28.79 -8.74 -33.39
C TRP A 100 -29.43 -7.45 -32.87
N GLN A 101 -29.63 -7.31 -31.54
CA GLN A 101 -29.44 -6.02 -30.88
C GLN A 101 -29.47 -6.09 -29.34
N MET A 102 -28.49 -5.38 -28.77
CA MET A 102 -28.35 -4.96 -27.36
C MET A 102 -27.61 -5.92 -26.42
N ALA A 103 -26.44 -6.39 -26.83
CA ALA A 103 -25.36 -6.70 -25.89
C ALA A 103 -24.59 -5.40 -25.57
N ASP A 104 -24.31 -5.22 -24.29
CA ASP A 104 -23.73 -4.05 -23.63
C ASP A 104 -22.41 -3.61 -24.29
N LEU A 105 -22.28 -2.32 -24.65
CA LEU A 105 -21.12 -1.72 -25.33
C LEU A 105 -19.81 -1.74 -24.51
N ARG A 106 -19.79 -2.47 -23.38
CA ARG A 106 -18.64 -2.63 -22.48
C ARG A 106 -17.83 -3.90 -22.74
N GLU A 107 -18.40 -4.91 -23.40
CA GLU A 107 -17.68 -6.13 -23.80
C GLU A 107 -16.84 -5.95 -25.07
N PHE A 108 -17.02 -4.85 -25.81
CA PHE A 108 -16.30 -4.62 -27.06
C PHE A 108 -14.83 -4.21 -26.88
N ASP A 109 -14.42 -3.80 -25.68
CA ASP A 109 -13.02 -3.45 -25.38
C ASP A 109 -12.16 -4.70 -25.07
N GLU A 110 -12.78 -5.84 -24.72
CA GLU A 110 -12.07 -7.11 -24.47
C GLU A 110 -11.63 -7.82 -25.77
N TYR A 111 -12.37 -7.66 -26.87
CA TYR A 111 -12.04 -8.28 -28.17
C TYR A 111 -11.00 -7.49 -28.97
N ALA A 112 -10.55 -6.38 -28.41
CA ALA A 112 -9.85 -5.34 -29.13
C ALA A 112 -8.32 -5.62 -29.22
N ASP A 113 -7.83 -6.57 -28.42
CA ASP A 113 -6.46 -7.11 -28.46
C ASP A 113 -6.30 -8.33 -29.40
N LEU A 114 -7.40 -8.91 -29.92
CA LEU A 114 -7.36 -10.03 -30.87
C LEU A 114 -6.89 -9.64 -32.28
N ASN A 115 -6.79 -8.35 -32.56
CA ASN A 115 -6.40 -7.83 -33.88
C ASN A 115 -4.91 -7.48 -33.98
N VAL A 116 -4.12 -7.79 -32.94
CA VAL A 116 -2.67 -7.59 -32.94
C VAL A 116 -2.02 -8.79 -33.61
N ASN A 117 -1.24 -8.55 -34.67
CA ASN A 117 -0.50 -9.62 -35.32
C ASN A 117 0.66 -10.07 -34.41
N VAL A 118 0.41 -11.09 -33.60
CA VAL A 118 1.39 -11.67 -32.67
C VAL A 118 2.66 -12.10 -33.42
N GLU A 119 2.57 -12.39 -34.72
CA GLU A 119 3.70 -12.74 -35.59
C GLU A 119 4.73 -11.60 -35.73
N GLU A 120 4.32 -10.35 -35.57
CA GLU A 120 5.19 -9.17 -35.66
C GLU A 120 5.86 -8.80 -34.33
N LEU A 121 5.38 -9.36 -33.21
CA LEU A 121 5.87 -9.08 -31.86
C LEU A 121 7.03 -10.02 -31.49
N SER A 122 8.19 -9.80 -32.11
CA SER A 122 9.33 -10.72 -31.97
C SER A 122 9.83 -10.90 -30.52
N LEU A 123 9.77 -9.84 -29.71
CA LEU A 123 10.14 -9.89 -28.28
C LEU A 123 9.11 -10.67 -27.46
N TYR A 124 7.82 -10.54 -27.78
CA TYR A 124 6.78 -11.32 -27.10
C TYR A 124 6.87 -12.81 -27.46
N GLN A 125 7.19 -13.15 -28.71
CA GLN A 125 7.42 -14.54 -29.12
C GLN A 125 8.64 -15.18 -28.47
N SER A 126 9.72 -14.41 -28.24
CA SER A 126 10.87 -14.93 -27.51
C SER A 126 10.51 -15.19 -26.05
N ALA A 127 9.68 -14.33 -25.44
CA ALA A 127 9.16 -14.55 -24.10
C ALA A 127 8.23 -15.79 -24.02
N LEU A 128 7.38 -16.02 -25.03
CA LEU A 128 6.56 -17.23 -25.12
C LEU A 128 7.41 -18.50 -25.16
N ARG A 129 8.45 -18.53 -26.01
CA ARG A 129 9.39 -19.67 -26.05
C ARG A 129 10.10 -19.87 -24.72
N HIS A 130 10.55 -18.79 -24.09
CA HIS A 130 11.17 -18.87 -22.76
C HIS A 130 10.20 -19.41 -21.69
N PHE A 131 8.93 -19.01 -21.75
CA PHE A 131 7.89 -19.52 -20.86
C PHE A 131 7.69 -21.03 -21.02
N GLU A 132 7.64 -21.52 -22.26
CA GLU A 132 7.49 -22.96 -22.54
C GLU A 132 8.68 -23.80 -22.04
N GLU A 133 9.90 -23.26 -22.15
CA GLU A 133 11.12 -23.99 -21.76
C GLU A 133 11.40 -23.95 -20.24
N ASN A 134 11.29 -22.76 -19.63
CA ASN A 134 11.80 -22.50 -18.28
C ASN A 134 10.72 -22.00 -17.31
N GLY A 135 9.54 -21.65 -17.80
CA GLY A 135 8.56 -20.89 -17.06
C GLY A 135 9.03 -19.45 -16.76
N ILE A 136 8.16 -18.66 -16.14
CA ILE A 136 8.48 -17.28 -15.75
C ILE A 136 8.18 -17.11 -14.25
N PRO A 137 9.20 -16.82 -13.42
CA PRO A 137 8.99 -16.65 -11.99
C PRO A 137 8.17 -15.39 -11.72
N HIS A 138 7.17 -15.51 -10.87
CA HIS A 138 6.28 -14.43 -10.49
C HIS A 138 5.91 -14.55 -9.01
N ARG A 139 5.53 -13.42 -8.40
CA ARG A 139 5.12 -13.36 -7.00
C ARG A 139 3.64 -13.71 -6.85
N CYS A 140 2.80 -13.02 -7.61
CA CYS A 140 1.36 -13.21 -7.70
C CYS A 140 0.93 -13.01 -9.16
N LEU A 141 -0.19 -13.59 -9.57
CA LEU A 141 -0.78 -13.35 -10.89
C LEU A 141 -1.61 -12.06 -10.81
N ARG A 142 -1.23 -11.07 -11.60
CA ARG A 142 -1.91 -9.76 -11.70
C ARG A 142 -2.72 -9.64 -12.99
N THR A 143 -3.15 -10.78 -13.56
CA THR A 143 -3.77 -10.90 -14.89
C THR A 143 -4.99 -9.98 -15.05
N GLU A 144 -5.95 -10.05 -14.14
CA GLU A 144 -7.15 -9.21 -14.17
C GLU A 144 -6.83 -7.72 -13.91
N LEU A 145 -5.96 -7.45 -12.93
CA LEU A 145 -5.56 -6.09 -12.55
C LEU A 145 -4.91 -5.32 -13.71
N LEU A 146 -4.13 -6.03 -14.53
CA LEU A 146 -3.39 -5.50 -15.68
C LEU A 146 -4.07 -5.78 -17.02
N ARG A 147 -5.33 -6.26 -16.99
CA ARG A 147 -6.18 -6.47 -18.16
C ARG A 147 -5.53 -7.35 -19.24
N CYS A 148 -4.79 -8.36 -18.82
CA CYS A 148 -4.26 -9.37 -19.74
C CYS A 148 -5.34 -10.43 -20.02
N SER A 149 -5.41 -10.97 -21.23
CA SER A 149 -6.43 -11.97 -21.59
C SER A 149 -6.20 -13.33 -20.94
N SER A 150 -4.96 -13.63 -20.55
CA SER A 150 -4.58 -14.89 -19.90
C SER A 150 -3.36 -14.74 -19.00
N ASP A 151 -3.19 -15.68 -18.06
CA ASP A 151 -2.00 -15.74 -17.20
C ASP A 151 -0.71 -15.91 -18.02
N VAL A 152 -0.77 -16.65 -19.13
CA VAL A 152 0.37 -16.83 -20.03
C VAL A 152 0.79 -15.50 -20.66
N GLU A 153 -0.20 -14.73 -21.14
CA GLU A 153 0.05 -13.41 -21.70
C GLU A 153 0.67 -12.46 -20.67
N TYR A 154 0.09 -12.42 -19.45
CA TYR A 154 0.62 -11.64 -18.35
C TYR A 154 2.09 -11.98 -18.07
N LEU A 155 2.41 -13.27 -17.93
CA LEU A 155 3.75 -13.72 -17.61
C LEU A 155 4.75 -13.39 -18.73
N CYS A 156 4.37 -13.58 -19.99
CA CYS A 156 5.23 -13.25 -21.12
C CYS A 156 5.48 -11.74 -21.22
N LYS A 157 4.43 -10.91 -21.07
CA LYS A 157 4.57 -9.44 -21.02
C LYS A 157 5.43 -9.00 -19.85
N LEU A 158 5.24 -9.59 -18.66
CA LEU A 158 6.06 -9.35 -17.48
C LEU A 158 7.54 -9.59 -17.75
N HIS A 159 7.89 -10.68 -18.44
CA HIS A 159 9.28 -10.96 -18.81
C HIS A 159 9.84 -9.90 -19.76
N CYS A 160 9.10 -9.51 -20.81
CA CYS A 160 9.50 -8.45 -21.72
C CYS A 160 9.72 -7.11 -20.98
N ILE A 161 8.79 -6.73 -20.09
CA ILE A 161 8.84 -5.50 -19.31
C ILE A 161 10.05 -5.50 -18.37
N ARG A 162 10.34 -6.62 -17.70
CA ARG A 162 11.54 -6.75 -16.84
C ARG A 162 12.82 -6.47 -17.63
N ILE A 163 12.97 -7.07 -18.81
CA ILE A 163 14.14 -6.87 -19.66
C ILE A 163 14.19 -5.42 -20.18
N ALA A 164 13.05 -4.84 -20.56
CA ALA A 164 12.98 -3.46 -20.99
C ALA A 164 13.36 -2.46 -19.89
N PHE A 165 12.95 -2.69 -18.64
CA PHE A 165 13.41 -1.89 -17.50
C PHE A 165 14.91 -2.06 -17.23
N GLN A 166 15.43 -3.28 -17.35
CA GLN A 166 16.89 -3.50 -17.22
C GLN A 166 17.65 -2.71 -18.29
N TRP A 167 17.19 -2.72 -19.54
CA TRP A 167 17.76 -1.93 -20.62
C TRP A 167 17.63 -0.41 -20.38
N LEU A 168 16.45 0.05 -19.96
CA LEU A 168 16.17 1.45 -19.66
C LEU A 168 17.11 2.00 -18.58
N LEU A 169 17.32 1.24 -17.52
CA LEU A 169 18.06 1.66 -16.32
C LEU A 169 19.58 1.49 -16.44
N GLN A 170 20.08 0.92 -17.53
CA GLN A 170 21.52 0.98 -17.87
C GLN A 170 21.98 2.42 -18.14
N ASP A 171 21.08 3.28 -18.63
CA ASP A 171 21.35 4.70 -18.79
C ASP A 171 21.26 5.43 -17.44
N GLU A 172 22.40 5.88 -16.94
CA GLU A 172 22.52 6.62 -15.68
C GLU A 172 21.65 7.88 -15.65
N SER A 173 21.47 8.55 -16.80
CA SER A 173 20.65 9.76 -16.89
C SER A 173 19.18 9.43 -16.64
N LYS A 174 18.68 8.35 -17.25
CA LYS A 174 17.30 7.88 -17.06
C LYS A 174 17.07 7.40 -15.64
N ARG A 175 18.01 6.63 -15.08
CA ARG A 175 17.96 6.16 -13.68
C ARG A 175 17.86 7.34 -12.70
N THR A 176 18.72 8.34 -12.87
CA THR A 176 18.75 9.53 -12.02
C THR A 176 17.48 10.36 -12.17
N TRP A 177 16.98 10.50 -13.40
CA TRP A 177 15.72 11.19 -13.66
C TRP A 177 14.54 10.51 -12.95
N ILE A 178 14.39 9.17 -13.08
CA ILE A 178 13.31 8.42 -12.41
C ILE A 178 13.38 8.60 -10.89
N ALA A 179 14.58 8.48 -10.30
CA ALA A 179 14.77 8.66 -8.86
C ALA A 179 14.41 10.07 -8.38
N ASN A 180 14.81 11.10 -9.13
CA ASN A 180 14.51 12.49 -8.81
C ASN A 180 13.02 12.80 -8.95
N THR A 181 12.37 12.28 -9.99
CA THR A 181 10.95 12.53 -10.22
C THR A 181 10.07 11.82 -9.21
N GLY A 182 10.42 10.58 -8.82
CA GLY A 182 9.76 9.90 -7.71
C GLY A 182 9.85 10.70 -6.40
N ARG A 183 11.04 11.26 -6.10
CA ARG A 183 11.25 12.16 -4.95
C ARG A 183 10.38 13.40 -5.05
N GLN A 184 10.32 14.03 -6.22
CA GLN A 184 9.54 15.24 -6.46
C GLN A 184 8.04 14.98 -6.23
N ILE A 185 7.45 13.96 -6.86
CA ILE A 185 6.02 13.66 -6.73
C ILE A 185 5.62 13.43 -5.27
N LEU A 186 6.42 12.65 -4.53
CA LEU A 186 6.13 12.38 -3.11
C LEU A 186 6.31 13.63 -2.24
N THR A 187 7.28 14.48 -2.57
CA THR A 187 7.50 15.77 -1.88
C THR A 187 6.33 16.72 -2.13
N ASP A 188 5.90 16.85 -3.38
CA ASP A 188 4.78 17.71 -3.78
C ASP A 188 3.48 17.23 -3.13
N LEU A 189 3.27 15.91 -3.01
CA LEU A 189 2.14 15.33 -2.31
C LEU A 189 2.16 15.63 -0.80
N LEU A 190 3.34 15.55 -0.16
CA LEU A 190 3.53 15.95 1.25
C LEU A 190 3.20 17.43 1.47
N LEU A 191 3.70 18.31 0.60
CA LEU A 191 3.43 19.73 0.65
C LEU A 191 1.96 20.04 0.42
N TYR A 192 1.30 19.36 -0.53
CA TYR A 192 -0.14 19.48 -0.77
C TYR A 192 -0.96 19.12 0.47
N ALA A 193 -0.52 18.12 1.25
CA ALA A 193 -1.15 17.75 2.53
C ALA A 193 -0.69 18.62 3.73
N ASN A 194 0.01 19.73 3.50
CA ASN A 194 0.58 20.60 4.53
C ASN A 194 1.52 19.88 5.52
N LYS A 195 2.30 18.90 5.04
CA LYS A 195 3.32 18.18 5.82
C LYS A 195 4.73 18.68 5.46
N ASP A 196 5.62 18.70 6.45
CA ASP A 196 7.03 19.03 6.23
C ASP A 196 7.74 17.84 5.53
N PRO A 197 8.29 18.02 4.32
CA PRO A 197 8.96 16.94 3.61
C PRO A 197 10.39 16.67 4.09
N LYS A 198 10.94 17.48 5.00
CA LYS A 198 12.36 17.40 5.39
C LYS A 198 12.81 16.01 5.84
N GLU A 199 12.06 15.37 6.74
CA GLU A 199 12.42 14.03 7.23
C GLU A 199 12.26 12.95 6.16
N PHE A 200 11.28 13.11 5.27
CA PHE A 200 11.11 12.24 4.11
C PHE A 200 12.31 12.35 3.16
N LEU A 201 12.75 13.57 2.83
CA LEU A 201 13.88 13.80 1.94
C LEU A 201 15.17 13.17 2.48
N ILE A 202 15.43 13.31 3.78
CA ILE A 202 16.60 12.67 4.41
C ILE A 202 16.52 11.15 4.27
N ALA A 203 15.39 10.53 4.61
CA ALA A 203 15.21 9.09 4.50
C ALA A 203 15.31 8.59 3.05
N TYR A 204 14.84 9.38 2.08
CA TYR A 204 14.90 9.06 0.65
C TYR A 204 16.35 9.09 0.13
N GLU A 205 17.14 10.12 0.48
CA GLU A 205 18.56 10.19 0.12
C GLU A 205 19.40 9.08 0.77
N GLU A 206 19.10 8.74 2.02
CA GLU A 206 19.74 7.61 2.70
C GLU A 206 19.48 6.29 1.96
N MET A 207 18.26 6.06 1.48
CA MET A 207 17.93 4.90 0.66
C MET A 207 18.69 4.91 -0.68
N LEU A 208 18.74 6.04 -1.38
CA LEU A 208 19.49 6.13 -2.64
C LEU A 208 20.99 5.88 -2.44
N THR A 209 21.55 6.41 -1.35
CA THR A 209 22.96 6.18 -0.99
C THR A 209 23.21 4.71 -0.66
N PHE A 210 22.29 4.06 0.07
CA PHE A 210 22.36 2.63 0.36
C PHE A 210 22.36 1.77 -0.91
N LEU A 211 21.51 2.10 -1.90
CA LEU A 211 21.42 1.36 -3.17
C LEU A 211 22.69 1.48 -4.05
N GLN A 212 23.58 2.44 -3.78
CA GLN A 212 24.86 2.57 -4.48
C GLN A 212 25.92 1.57 -4.01
N ASP A 213 25.78 0.97 -2.82
CA ASP A 213 26.73 -0.03 -2.31
C ASP A 213 26.39 -1.42 -2.87
N GLU A 214 27.26 -1.94 -3.74
CA GLU A 214 27.12 -3.28 -4.35
C GLU A 214 27.02 -4.41 -3.31
N LYS A 215 27.61 -4.23 -2.12
CA LYS A 215 27.60 -5.25 -1.06
C LYS A 215 26.22 -5.45 -0.45
N CYS A 216 25.38 -4.42 -0.50
CA CYS A 216 24.04 -4.46 0.07
C CYS A 216 23.06 -5.28 -0.77
N TRP A 217 23.37 -5.57 -2.04
CA TRP A 217 22.46 -6.26 -2.96
C TRP A 217 22.22 -7.73 -2.60
N GLU A 218 23.20 -8.42 -2.00
CA GLU A 218 23.03 -9.80 -1.53
C GLU A 218 22.06 -9.87 -0.35
N GLU A 219 22.25 -9.01 0.66
CA GLU A 219 21.35 -8.93 1.81
C GLU A 219 19.94 -8.51 1.40
N MET A 220 19.84 -7.51 0.52
CA MET A 220 18.57 -7.04 -0.04
C MET A 220 17.84 -8.15 -0.80
N GLY A 221 18.57 -8.95 -1.60
CA GLY A 221 18.01 -10.10 -2.30
C GLY A 221 17.40 -11.13 -1.35
N LEU A 222 18.08 -11.44 -0.23
CA LEU A 222 17.56 -12.34 0.80
C LEU A 222 16.31 -11.77 1.50
N GLU A 223 16.28 -10.47 1.80
CA GLU A 223 15.13 -9.81 2.43
C GLU A 223 13.88 -9.80 1.54
N LEU A 224 14.08 -9.56 0.25
CA LEU A 224 13.00 -9.49 -0.75
C LEU A 224 12.51 -10.89 -1.13
N ALA A 225 13.41 -11.87 -1.27
CA ALA A 225 13.04 -13.26 -1.50
C ALA A 225 12.18 -13.83 -0.36
N ALA A 226 12.49 -13.49 0.90
CA ALA A 226 11.69 -13.86 2.06
C ALA A 226 10.26 -13.28 2.02
N ARG A 227 10.01 -12.25 1.22
CA ARG A 227 8.70 -11.60 1.01
C ARG A 227 8.06 -11.99 -0.33
N GLY A 228 8.60 -13.00 -1.00
CA GLY A 228 8.05 -13.56 -2.22
C GLY A 228 8.47 -12.86 -3.51
N VAL A 229 9.31 -11.83 -3.45
CA VAL A 229 9.88 -11.19 -4.64
C VAL A 229 10.82 -12.18 -5.33
N LYS A 230 10.48 -12.58 -6.56
CA LYS A 230 11.21 -13.63 -7.28
C LYS A 230 12.35 -13.12 -8.15
N ALA A 231 12.30 -11.86 -8.56
CA ALA A 231 13.31 -11.24 -9.41
C ALA A 231 13.67 -9.85 -8.89
N MET A 232 14.97 -9.53 -8.90
CA MET A 232 15.51 -8.24 -8.44
C MET A 232 15.43 -7.19 -9.56
N THR A 233 14.21 -6.87 -10.00
CA THR A 233 13.99 -5.84 -11.03
C THR A 233 13.24 -4.65 -10.47
N PHE A 234 13.35 -3.50 -11.15
CA PHE A 234 12.59 -2.31 -10.78
C PHE A 234 11.08 -2.56 -10.77
N TYR A 235 10.57 -3.33 -11.75
CA TYR A 235 9.15 -3.69 -11.78
C TYR A 235 8.74 -4.49 -10.54
N ASP A 236 9.47 -5.57 -10.24
CA ASP A 236 9.12 -6.48 -9.14
C ASP A 236 9.17 -5.79 -7.77
N ILE A 237 10.15 -4.90 -7.57
CA ILE A 237 10.37 -4.26 -6.28
C ILE A 237 9.50 -3.02 -6.13
N VAL A 238 9.60 -2.07 -7.08
CA VAL A 238 8.96 -0.76 -6.93
C VAL A 238 7.50 -0.81 -7.38
N LEU A 239 7.22 -1.43 -8.52
CA LEU A 239 5.88 -1.39 -9.08
C LEU A 239 4.96 -2.46 -8.46
N ASP A 240 5.39 -3.72 -8.41
CA ASP A 240 4.59 -4.82 -7.87
C ASP A 240 4.63 -4.83 -6.34
N TYR A 241 5.79 -5.05 -5.72
CA TYR A 241 5.87 -5.21 -4.27
C TYR A 241 5.58 -3.93 -3.47
N ILE A 242 5.99 -2.74 -3.94
CA ILE A 242 5.79 -1.50 -3.17
C ILE A 242 4.47 -0.81 -3.55
N LEU A 243 4.28 -0.45 -4.82
CA LEU A 243 3.14 0.38 -5.22
C LEU A 243 1.82 -0.40 -5.29
N MET A 244 1.79 -1.55 -5.99
CA MET A 244 0.56 -2.32 -6.12
C MET A 244 0.07 -2.84 -4.76
N ASP A 245 0.94 -3.46 -3.97
CA ASP A 245 0.57 -3.90 -2.61
C ASP A 245 0.06 -2.75 -1.74
N ALA A 246 0.71 -1.58 -1.79
CA ALA A 246 0.26 -0.43 -1.01
C ALA A 246 -1.14 0.05 -1.41
N PHE A 247 -1.49 0.00 -2.70
CA PHE A 247 -2.83 0.36 -3.15
C PHE A 247 -3.88 -0.69 -2.78
N GLU A 248 -3.53 -1.98 -2.80
CA GLU A 248 -4.43 -3.05 -2.36
C GLU A 248 -4.71 -2.98 -0.85
N ASP A 249 -3.67 -2.72 -0.05
CA ASP A 249 -3.78 -2.50 1.39
C ASP A 249 -4.69 -1.28 1.70
N LEU A 250 -4.65 -0.24 0.85
CA LEU A 250 -5.49 0.95 0.99
C LEU A 250 -6.95 0.74 0.52
N ASP A 251 -7.18 -0.15 -0.44
CA ASP A 251 -8.54 -0.51 -0.88
C ASP A 251 -9.25 -1.44 0.12
N THR A 252 -8.47 -2.19 0.90
CA THR A 252 -8.97 -3.14 1.90
C THR A 252 -8.43 -2.83 3.30
N PRO A 253 -8.66 -1.62 3.84
CA PRO A 253 -8.11 -1.23 5.13
C PRO A 253 -8.73 -2.05 6.27
N PRO A 254 -7.98 -2.32 7.37
CA PRO A 254 -8.50 -3.03 8.52
C PRO A 254 -9.76 -2.38 9.09
N SER A 255 -10.71 -3.20 9.55
CA SER A 255 -11.99 -2.72 10.11
C SER A 255 -11.81 -1.77 11.30
N SER A 256 -10.76 -1.95 12.08
CA SER A 256 -10.37 -1.07 13.18
C SER A 256 -10.03 0.35 12.71
N VAL A 257 -9.32 0.47 11.58
CA VAL A 257 -8.98 1.77 10.97
C VAL A 257 -10.24 2.44 10.43
N LEU A 258 -11.08 1.69 9.71
CA LEU A 258 -12.35 2.20 9.19
C LEU A 258 -13.26 2.73 10.30
N ALA A 259 -13.38 2.00 11.42
CA ALA A 259 -14.22 2.39 12.55
C ALA A 259 -13.80 3.75 13.15
N VAL A 260 -12.50 4.03 13.24
CA VAL A 260 -11.98 5.31 13.75
C VAL A 260 -12.21 6.43 12.75
N VAL A 261 -11.87 6.21 11.48
CA VAL A 261 -11.93 7.25 10.45
C VAL A 261 -13.39 7.63 10.12
N GLN A 262 -14.31 6.66 10.11
CA GLN A 262 -15.73 6.88 9.83
C GLN A 262 -16.51 7.40 11.06
N ASN A 263 -15.91 7.45 12.25
CA ASN A 263 -16.61 7.89 13.45
C ASN A 263 -16.94 9.39 13.38
N ARG A 264 -18.22 9.74 13.33
CA ARG A 264 -18.66 11.15 13.23
C ARG A 264 -18.40 11.98 14.50
N TRP A 265 -18.16 11.33 15.64
CA TRP A 265 -17.98 12.01 16.92
C TRP A 265 -16.51 12.38 17.21
N LEU A 266 -15.57 11.81 16.44
CA LEU A 266 -14.14 12.11 16.58
C LEU A 266 -13.74 13.31 15.72
N SER A 267 -12.87 14.17 16.25
CA SER A 267 -12.31 15.29 15.49
C SER A 267 -11.38 14.79 14.38
N ASN A 268 -11.26 15.56 13.30
CA ASN A 268 -10.40 15.16 12.19
C ASN A 268 -8.92 15.08 12.61
N GLY A 269 -8.45 16.00 13.46
CA GLY A 269 -7.09 15.92 14.00
C GLY A 269 -6.86 14.64 14.82
N PHE A 270 -7.83 14.22 15.64
CA PHE A 270 -7.73 12.97 16.38
C PHE A 270 -7.68 11.75 15.45
N LYS A 271 -8.53 11.72 14.41
CA LYS A 271 -8.53 10.62 13.43
C LYS A 271 -7.20 10.51 12.70
N GLU A 272 -6.64 11.66 12.30
CA GLU A 272 -5.36 11.72 11.60
C GLU A 272 -4.21 11.23 12.48
N SER A 273 -4.15 11.70 13.74
CA SER A 273 -3.17 11.24 14.72
C SER A 273 -3.32 9.74 15.02
N ALA A 274 -4.55 9.26 15.21
CA ALA A 274 -4.80 7.84 15.47
C ALA A 274 -4.35 6.96 14.29
N LEU A 275 -4.59 7.42 13.05
CA LEU A 275 -4.15 6.73 11.84
C LEU A 275 -2.62 6.70 11.73
N ALA A 276 -1.97 7.84 11.97
CA ALA A 276 -0.51 7.93 11.99
C ALA A 276 0.11 7.00 13.05
N THR A 277 -0.46 6.97 14.25
CA THR A 277 -0.01 6.08 15.34
C THR A 277 -0.23 4.60 15.00
N ALA A 278 -1.34 4.25 14.36
CA ALA A 278 -1.61 2.88 13.93
C ALA A 278 -0.56 2.41 12.89
N VAL A 279 -0.30 3.23 11.87
CA VAL A 279 0.72 2.96 10.85
C VAL A 279 2.11 2.85 11.49
N TRP A 280 2.44 3.78 12.37
CA TRP A 280 3.72 3.79 13.09
C TRP A 280 3.92 2.54 13.95
N SER A 281 2.91 2.12 14.71
CA SER A 281 2.95 0.92 15.55
C SER A 281 3.24 -0.33 14.71
N VAL A 282 2.56 -0.48 13.58
CA VAL A 282 2.78 -1.59 12.64
C VAL A 282 4.19 -1.56 12.05
N LEU A 283 4.67 -0.40 11.59
CA LEU A 283 6.03 -0.27 11.04
C LEU A 283 7.10 -0.54 12.10
N ARG A 284 6.90 -0.07 13.34
CA ARG A 284 7.81 -0.32 14.46
C ARG A 284 7.87 -1.81 14.81
N ALA A 285 6.73 -2.50 14.82
CA ALA A 285 6.66 -3.94 15.03
C ALA A 285 7.41 -4.70 13.91
N LYS A 286 7.15 -4.36 12.64
CA LYS A 286 7.84 -4.94 11.49
C LYS A 286 9.35 -4.70 11.55
N ARG A 287 9.79 -3.50 11.95
CA ARG A 287 11.21 -3.14 12.08
C ARG A 287 11.93 -4.00 13.12
N ARG A 288 11.29 -4.36 14.24
CA ARG A 288 11.85 -5.27 15.26
C ARG A 288 12.04 -6.70 14.76
N MET A 289 11.28 -7.12 13.76
CA MET A 289 11.34 -8.47 13.17
C MET A 289 12.30 -8.55 11.97
N LEU A 290 13.01 -7.47 11.63
CA LEU A 290 13.94 -7.48 10.52
C LEU A 290 15.18 -8.32 10.83
N LYS A 291 15.53 -9.20 9.89
CA LYS A 291 16.77 -9.98 9.93
C LYS A 291 18.00 -9.10 9.81
N PHE A 292 17.92 -8.05 8.98
CA PHE A 292 19.00 -7.08 8.78
C PHE A 292 18.54 -5.69 9.28
N PRO A 293 18.98 -5.24 10.46
CA PRO A 293 18.55 -3.97 11.05
C PRO A 293 18.89 -2.72 10.23
N LYS A 294 19.85 -2.82 9.31
CA LYS A 294 20.28 -1.78 8.36
C LYS A 294 20.08 -2.21 6.90
N GLY A 295 19.21 -3.19 6.66
CA GLY A 295 18.91 -3.68 5.32
C GLY A 295 18.00 -2.74 4.53
N PHE A 296 17.69 -3.13 3.30
CA PHE A 296 16.78 -2.40 2.42
C PHE A 296 15.44 -2.11 3.10
N MET A 297 14.91 -3.09 3.84
CA MET A 297 13.61 -2.94 4.50
C MET A 297 13.63 -1.92 5.64
N ALA A 298 14.76 -1.75 6.31
CA ALA A 298 14.90 -0.74 7.36
C ALA A 298 14.80 0.68 6.75
N HIS A 299 15.53 0.93 5.65
CA HIS A 299 15.43 2.18 4.90
C HIS A 299 14.04 2.38 4.29
N PHE A 300 13.43 1.32 3.75
CA PHE A 300 12.08 1.38 3.20
C PHE A 300 11.06 1.79 4.27
N TYR A 301 11.11 1.17 5.45
CA TYR A 301 10.21 1.54 6.55
C TYR A 301 10.42 2.97 7.05
N SER A 302 11.64 3.51 7.00
CA SER A 302 11.89 4.91 7.33
C SER A 302 11.18 5.88 6.35
N ILE A 303 11.14 5.53 5.06
CA ILE A 303 10.37 6.27 4.06
C ILE A 303 8.86 6.08 4.26
N SER A 304 8.41 4.83 4.42
CA SER A 304 7.00 4.49 4.64
C SER A 304 6.41 5.16 5.89
N GLU A 305 7.21 5.35 6.94
CA GLU A 305 6.80 6.03 8.17
C GLU A 305 6.35 7.48 7.92
N LYS A 306 6.83 8.12 6.84
CA LYS A 306 6.44 9.49 6.46
C LYS A 306 5.32 9.52 5.42
N ILE A 307 5.36 8.60 4.45
CA ILE A 307 4.41 8.59 3.33
C ILE A 307 3.12 7.82 3.64
N SER A 308 3.20 6.67 4.30
CA SER A 308 2.03 5.80 4.53
C SER A 308 0.93 6.46 5.37
N PRO A 309 1.21 7.25 6.43
CA PRO A 309 0.17 7.99 7.14
C PRO A 309 -0.55 9.01 6.25
N LEU A 310 0.20 9.73 5.40
CA LEU A 310 -0.37 10.68 4.45
C LEU A 310 -1.26 9.96 3.45
N MET A 311 -0.80 8.84 2.88
CA MET A 311 -1.60 8.08 1.92
C MET A 311 -2.86 7.54 2.58
N ALA A 312 -2.76 6.92 3.75
CA ALA A 312 -3.93 6.43 4.47
C ALA A 312 -4.93 7.57 4.78
N TRP A 313 -4.43 8.75 5.20
CA TRP A 313 -5.27 9.91 5.45
C TRP A 313 -5.89 10.47 4.17
N GLY A 314 -5.14 10.53 3.07
CA GLY A 314 -5.65 10.99 1.79
C GLY A 314 -6.75 10.09 1.24
N PHE A 315 -6.60 8.76 1.32
CA PHE A 315 -7.60 7.85 0.78
C PHE A 315 -8.84 7.70 1.68
N LEU A 316 -8.65 7.65 3.00
CA LEU A 316 -9.73 7.33 3.95
C LEU A 316 -10.29 8.55 4.66
N GLY A 317 -9.52 9.63 4.73
CA GLY A 317 -9.86 10.82 5.48
C GLY A 317 -11.04 11.60 4.90
N PRO A 318 -11.55 12.59 5.66
CA PRO A 318 -12.72 13.38 5.29
C PRO A 318 -12.39 14.54 4.33
N ASP A 319 -11.11 14.78 4.03
CA ASP A 319 -10.69 15.84 3.12
C ASP A 319 -10.85 15.40 1.66
N GLU A 320 -11.94 15.84 1.03
CA GLU A 320 -12.25 15.49 -0.36
C GLU A 320 -11.19 16.01 -1.35
N SER A 321 -10.53 17.12 -1.03
CA SER A 321 -9.52 17.73 -1.89
C SER A 321 -8.23 16.91 -1.96
N LEU A 322 -7.81 16.38 -0.81
CA LEU A 322 -6.66 15.49 -0.70
C LEU A 322 -7.00 14.11 -1.26
N LYS A 323 -8.21 13.64 -1.00
CA LYS A 323 -8.71 12.37 -1.51
C LYS A 323 -8.76 12.32 -3.02
N GLU A 324 -9.31 13.34 -3.67
CA GLU A 324 -9.34 13.44 -5.13
C GLU A 324 -7.91 13.38 -5.71
N THR A 325 -6.97 14.12 -5.13
CA THR A 325 -5.57 14.12 -5.58
C THR A 325 -4.88 12.76 -5.38
N CYS A 326 -5.09 12.12 -4.23
CA CYS A 326 -4.54 10.80 -3.93
C CYS A 326 -5.13 9.71 -4.85
N LEU A 327 -6.44 9.76 -5.12
CA LEU A 327 -7.10 8.88 -6.08
C LEU A 327 -6.56 9.10 -7.50
N TYR A 328 -6.42 10.35 -7.92
CA TYR A 328 -5.85 10.68 -9.23
C TYR A 328 -4.39 10.18 -9.36
N PHE A 329 -3.58 10.32 -8.32
CA PHE A 329 -2.22 9.76 -8.30
C PHE A 329 -2.25 8.24 -8.49
N LYS A 330 -3.11 7.52 -7.76
CA LYS A 330 -3.30 6.07 -7.95
C LYS A 330 -3.76 5.76 -9.37
N GLU A 331 -4.70 6.52 -9.93
CA GLU A 331 -5.16 6.34 -11.32
C GLU A 331 -4.02 6.52 -12.33
N GLN A 332 -3.11 7.48 -12.12
CA GLN A 332 -1.95 7.63 -13.01
C GLN A 332 -0.99 6.44 -12.90
N VAL A 333 -0.74 5.91 -11.70
CA VAL A 333 0.13 4.73 -11.52
C VAL A 333 -0.53 3.47 -12.09
N MET A 334 -1.80 3.22 -11.81
CA MET A 334 -2.53 2.08 -12.36
C MET A 334 -2.73 2.21 -13.87
N GLY A 335 -2.95 3.41 -14.38
CA GLY A 335 -3.00 3.71 -15.80
C GLY A 335 -1.68 3.44 -16.50
N PHE A 336 -0.56 3.84 -15.87
CA PHE A 336 0.78 3.49 -16.34
C PHE A 336 0.98 1.97 -16.45
N LEU A 337 0.62 1.23 -15.40
CA LEU A 337 0.73 -0.23 -15.38
C LEU A 337 -0.10 -0.88 -16.47
N ASN A 338 -1.34 -0.45 -16.67
CA ASN A 338 -2.18 -0.95 -17.76
C ASN A 338 -1.62 -0.61 -19.14
N ASP A 339 -1.07 0.60 -19.32
CA ASP A 339 -0.49 1.02 -20.60
C ASP A 339 0.74 0.17 -20.97
N ILE A 340 1.66 -0.08 -20.04
CA ILE A 340 2.86 -0.86 -20.35
C ILE A 340 2.53 -2.32 -20.64
N PHE A 341 1.45 -2.87 -20.08
CA PHE A 341 0.95 -4.20 -20.38
C PHE A 341 0.03 -4.25 -21.61
N SER A 342 -0.28 -3.13 -22.27
CA SER A 342 -1.13 -3.14 -23.46
C SER A 342 -0.30 -3.22 -24.75
N PHE A 343 -0.71 -4.10 -25.67
CA PHE A 343 -0.11 -4.16 -27.02
C PHE A 343 -0.42 -2.93 -27.89
N ARG A 344 -1.43 -2.15 -27.49
CA ARG A 344 -1.82 -0.90 -28.17
C ARG A 344 -0.92 0.26 -27.79
N SER A 345 -0.50 0.28 -26.53
CA SER A 345 0.23 1.40 -25.94
C SER A 345 1.75 1.21 -25.98
N CYS A 346 2.24 -0.02 -26.14
CA CYS A 346 3.66 -0.35 -26.16
C CYS A 346 3.99 -1.39 -27.24
N ARG A 347 5.11 -1.20 -27.94
CA ARG A 347 5.57 -2.13 -28.99
C ARG A 347 6.44 -3.25 -28.39
N TYR A 348 5.96 -4.48 -28.49
CA TYR A 348 6.67 -5.70 -28.06
C TYR A 348 7.47 -6.34 -29.20
N THR A 349 8.07 -5.50 -30.03
CA THR A 349 8.89 -5.84 -31.21
C THR A 349 10.34 -6.08 -30.81
N SER A 350 10.95 -5.14 -30.09
CA SER A 350 12.32 -5.23 -29.56
C SER A 350 12.39 -4.64 -28.14
N VAL A 351 13.50 -4.93 -27.43
CA VAL A 351 13.71 -4.43 -26.06
C VAL A 351 13.87 -2.91 -26.05
N GLU A 352 14.56 -2.37 -27.06
CA GLU A 352 14.82 -0.94 -27.23
C GLU A 352 13.50 -0.19 -27.44
N GLU A 353 12.67 -0.62 -28.38
CA GLU A 353 11.38 0.04 -28.66
C GLU A 353 10.43 -0.02 -27.46
N LEU A 354 10.36 -1.17 -26.78
CA LEU A 354 9.56 -1.32 -25.56
C LEU A 354 10.07 -0.38 -24.46
N SER A 355 11.40 -0.27 -24.28
CA SER A 355 11.97 0.62 -23.28
C SER A 355 11.68 2.10 -23.56
N GLU A 356 11.70 2.51 -24.83
CA GLU A 356 11.32 3.87 -25.24
C GLU A 356 9.85 4.16 -24.98
N ASP A 357 8.97 3.20 -25.29
CA ASP A 357 7.54 3.36 -25.08
C ASP A 357 7.21 3.38 -23.58
N ILE A 358 7.83 2.53 -22.75
CA ILE A 358 7.75 2.60 -21.28
C ILE A 358 8.18 3.99 -20.81
N MET A 359 9.30 4.52 -21.29
CA MET A 359 9.78 5.85 -20.90
C MET A 359 8.76 6.94 -21.24
N LYS A 360 8.18 6.91 -22.44
CA LYS A 360 7.14 7.86 -22.85
C LYS A 360 5.92 7.78 -21.94
N GLN A 361 5.47 6.59 -21.58
CA GLN A 361 4.34 6.42 -20.67
C GLN A 361 4.67 6.93 -19.26
N ILE A 362 5.87 6.64 -18.74
CA ILE A 362 6.33 7.18 -17.45
C ILE A 362 6.29 8.71 -17.47
N THR A 363 6.90 9.36 -18.46
CA THR A 363 6.93 10.82 -18.58
C THR A 363 5.53 11.43 -18.66
N LYS A 364 4.65 10.88 -19.52
CA LYS A 364 3.27 11.33 -19.66
C LYS A 364 2.52 11.31 -18.33
N ARG A 365 2.64 10.21 -17.57
CA ARG A 365 1.91 10.00 -16.31
C ARG A 365 2.44 10.88 -15.18
N ILE A 366 3.74 11.13 -15.18
CA ILE A 366 4.40 12.08 -14.30
C ILE A 366 3.90 13.51 -14.58
N ASP A 367 3.93 13.95 -15.84
CA ASP A 367 3.53 15.32 -16.21
C ASP A 367 2.07 15.58 -15.85
N ASN A 368 1.20 14.59 -16.06
CA ASN A 368 -0.19 14.63 -15.62
C ASN A 368 -0.33 14.77 -14.10
N THR A 369 0.49 14.05 -13.34
CA THR A 369 0.46 14.06 -11.86
C THR A 369 0.94 15.40 -11.32
N ILE A 370 2.07 15.90 -11.81
CA ILE A 370 2.65 17.18 -11.40
C ILE A 370 1.69 18.32 -11.73
N SER A 371 1.10 18.30 -12.93
CA SER A 371 0.14 19.33 -13.36
C SER A 371 -1.05 19.41 -12.41
N LYS A 372 -1.64 18.26 -12.02
CA LYS A 372 -2.75 18.20 -11.05
C LYS A 372 -2.35 18.71 -9.66
N LEU A 373 -1.13 18.44 -9.21
CA LEU A 373 -0.61 18.93 -7.93
C LEU A 373 -0.39 20.46 -7.94
N THR A 374 -0.03 21.03 -9.10
CA THR A 374 0.19 22.47 -9.25
C THR A 374 -1.08 23.30 -9.47
N GLU A 375 -2.19 22.73 -9.94
CA GLU A 375 -3.45 23.44 -10.22
C GLU A 375 -4.11 24.10 -8.99
N ARG A 376 -3.63 23.81 -7.78
CA ARG A 376 -4.23 24.27 -6.51
C ARG A 376 -3.32 25.13 -5.63
N ASN A 377 -2.07 25.35 -6.05
CA ASN A 377 -1.17 26.37 -5.49
C ASN A 377 -1.38 27.70 -6.23
#